data_AF-A0A1Q3W9Y4-F1
#
_entry.id   AF-A0A1Q3W9Y4-F1
#
_cell.length_a   1.000
_cell.length_b   1.000
_cell.length_c   1.000
_cell.angle_alpha   90.00
_cell.angle_beta   90.00
_cell.angle_gamma   90.00
#
_symmetry.space_group_name_H-M   'P 1'
#
loop_
_entity.id
_entity.type
_entity.pdbx_description
1 polymer ?
#
loop_
_entity_poly.entity_id
_entity_poly.type
_entity_poly.pdbx_seq_one_letter_code
_entity_poly.pdbx_strand_id
1 'polypeptide(L)'
;MISNNTLQKRNSLDIYLLIPNLVGYFRGLLLIVAFCICFTHPYWFVILYGTSQLLDGLDGYIARRMKQVSLYGAMLDMVLDRISTTALLVLLSRFYPAYTRWIIVIMLLDVISHFTHIYSSLLYGKKSHKAISYDQHWILKLYYNSRTILSILCIGSEAYLLYLYIQHFKGVLNFTFYFNPFVQSLICYLLGIAFILKQITNIAQLLQAIKDIVRLDREK
;
A
#
# COMPACT_ATOMS: atom_id res chain seq x y z
N MET A 1 -46.45 -1.97 8.70
CA MET A 1 -45.68 -0.71 8.83
C MET A 1 -44.20 -1.04 8.79
N ILE A 2 -43.64 -1.11 7.59
CA ILE A 2 -42.22 -1.37 7.36
C ILE A 2 -41.56 0.02 7.36
N SER A 3 -40.65 0.27 8.29
CA SER A 3 -39.98 1.57 8.40
C SER A 3 -39.13 1.79 7.15
N ASN A 4 -39.63 2.64 6.27
CA ASN A 4 -38.85 3.37 5.28
C ASN A 4 -37.89 4.32 6.02
N ASN A 5 -36.84 3.77 6.64
CA ASN A 5 -35.66 4.55 7.00
C ASN A 5 -34.87 4.79 5.72
N THR A 6 -35.32 5.84 5.03
CA THR A 6 -34.49 6.75 4.24
C THR A 6 -33.00 6.50 4.45
N LEU A 7 -32.34 5.94 3.42
CA LEU A 7 -30.95 6.24 3.15
C LEU A 7 -30.88 7.76 2.92
N GLN A 8 -30.81 8.52 4.01
CA GLN A 8 -30.57 9.95 3.98
C GLN A 8 -29.29 10.12 3.17
N LYS A 9 -29.43 10.74 2.00
CA LYS A 9 -28.33 11.02 1.08
C LYS A 9 -27.31 11.82 1.90
N ARG A 10 -26.26 11.16 2.41
CA ARG A 10 -25.26 11.81 3.27
C ARG A 10 -24.81 13.08 2.57
N ASN A 11 -24.73 14.18 3.31
CA ASN A 11 -24.19 15.40 2.73
C ASN A 11 -22.74 15.12 2.31
N SER A 12 -22.28 15.74 1.22
CA SER A 12 -20.91 15.53 0.74
C SER A 12 -19.88 15.82 1.83
N LEU A 13 -20.14 16.84 2.67
CA LEU A 13 -19.34 17.18 3.86
C LEU A 13 -19.27 16.03 4.88
N ASP A 14 -20.36 15.32 5.12
CA ASP A 14 -20.39 14.18 6.05
C ASP A 14 -19.51 13.02 5.54
N ILE A 15 -19.38 12.88 4.21
CA ILE A 15 -18.52 11.87 3.59
C ILE A 15 -17.05 12.27 3.77
N TYR A 16 -16.69 13.54 3.57
CA TYR A 16 -15.32 14.00 3.79
C TYR A 16 -14.88 13.88 5.25
N LEU A 17 -15.79 14.05 6.20
CA LEU A 17 -15.53 14.06 7.65
C LEU A 17 -15.72 12.71 8.34
N LEU A 18 -15.87 11.61 7.58
CA LEU A 18 -15.90 10.27 8.17
C LEU A 18 -14.61 10.01 8.95
N ILE A 19 -14.73 9.34 10.10
CA ILE A 19 -13.59 9.09 11.00
C ILE A 19 -12.43 8.40 10.27
N PRO A 20 -12.65 7.36 9.43
CA PRO A 20 -11.58 6.77 8.62
C PRO A 20 -10.90 7.77 7.67
N ASN A 21 -11.66 8.70 7.09
CA ASN A 21 -11.12 9.69 6.16
C ASN A 21 -10.29 10.75 6.90
N LEU A 22 -10.69 11.13 8.11
CA LEU A 22 -9.89 12.00 8.98
C LEU A 22 -8.56 11.35 9.37
N VAL A 23 -8.57 10.04 9.65
CA VAL A 23 -7.32 9.27 9.87
C VAL A 23 -6.46 9.27 8.60
N GLY A 24 -7.07 9.08 7.41
CA GLY A 24 -6.37 9.19 6.14
C GLY A 24 -5.73 10.55 5.89
N TYR A 25 -6.41 11.67 6.22
CA TYR A 25 -5.80 13.00 6.12
C TYR A 25 -4.63 13.20 7.08
N PHE A 26 -4.77 12.73 8.32
CA PHE A 26 -3.70 12.78 9.30
C PHE A 26 -2.49 11.96 8.84
N ARG A 27 -2.72 10.77 8.27
CA ARG A 27 -1.69 9.94 7.62
C ARG A 27 -0.96 10.69 6.52
N GLY A 28 -1.71 11.33 5.61
CA GLY A 28 -1.14 12.17 4.56
C GLY A 28 -0.27 13.31 5.11
N LEU A 29 -0.72 14.00 6.17
CA LEU A 29 0.07 15.04 6.84
C LEU A 29 1.37 14.49 7.44
N LEU A 30 1.31 13.34 8.12
CA LEU A 30 2.50 12.68 8.68
C LEU A 30 3.52 12.35 7.58
N LEU A 31 3.07 11.84 6.44
CA LEU A 31 3.96 11.56 5.30
C LEU A 31 4.63 12.82 4.78
N ILE A 32 3.87 13.90 4.58
CA ILE A 32 4.41 15.19 4.12
C ILE A 32 5.51 15.66 5.07
N VAL A 33 5.22 15.72 6.37
CA VAL A 33 6.18 16.15 7.38
C VAL A 33 7.40 15.23 7.42
N ALA A 34 7.20 13.90 7.36
CA ALA A 34 8.29 12.93 7.32
C ALA A 34 9.24 13.22 6.15
N PHE A 35 8.72 13.31 4.92
CA PHE A 35 9.55 13.54 3.74
C PHE A 35 10.22 14.92 3.74
N CYS A 36 9.63 15.96 4.34
CA CYS A 36 10.29 17.25 4.52
C CYS A 36 11.56 17.18 5.39
N ILE A 37 11.60 16.27 6.36
CA ILE A 37 12.72 16.13 7.32
C ILE A 37 13.61 14.91 7.06
N CYS A 38 13.38 14.18 5.97
CA CYS A 38 13.99 12.87 5.71
C CYS A 38 15.52 12.86 5.59
N PHE A 39 16.16 14.01 5.36
CA PHE A 39 17.63 14.11 5.30
C PHE A 39 18.24 14.68 6.58
N THR A 40 17.50 15.53 7.31
CA THR A 40 18.01 16.29 8.47
C THR A 40 17.73 15.58 9.79
N HIS A 41 16.59 14.90 9.90
CA HIS A 41 16.14 14.25 11.13
C HIS A 41 15.69 12.81 10.87
N PRO A 42 16.64 11.89 10.59
CA PRO A 42 16.31 10.52 10.21
C PRO A 42 15.57 9.73 11.30
N TYR A 43 15.79 10.07 12.57
CA TYR A 43 15.06 9.47 13.69
C TYR A 43 13.57 9.79 13.63
N TRP A 44 13.23 11.06 13.45
CA TRP A 44 11.85 11.53 13.34
C TRP A 44 11.20 11.06 12.04
N PHE A 45 11.95 10.96 10.93
CA PHE A 45 11.46 10.35 9.70
C PHE A 45 10.93 8.94 9.95
N VAL A 46 11.73 8.07 10.59
CA VAL A 46 11.34 6.67 10.85
C VAL A 46 10.07 6.59 11.71
N ILE A 47 9.97 7.44 12.73
CA ILE A 47 8.78 7.50 13.59
C ILE A 47 7.56 7.96 12.81
N LEU A 48 7.63 9.11 12.12
CA LEU A 48 6.49 9.68 11.41
C LEU A 48 6.04 8.80 10.24
N TYR A 49 6.98 8.30 9.43
CA TYR A 49 6.70 7.37 8.34
C TYR A 49 6.13 6.06 8.88
N GLY A 50 6.78 5.47 9.90
CA GLY A 50 6.31 4.23 10.52
C GLY A 50 4.91 4.36 11.14
N THR A 51 4.63 5.45 11.86
CA THR A 51 3.30 5.75 12.39
C THR A 51 2.27 5.89 11.26
N SER A 52 2.61 6.58 10.17
CA SER A 52 1.74 6.67 9.00
C SER A 52 1.38 5.29 8.45
N GLN A 53 2.35 4.41 8.25
CA GLN A 53 2.12 3.05 7.75
C GLN A 53 1.31 2.18 8.73
N LEU A 54 1.40 2.41 10.04
CA LEU A 54 0.56 1.71 11.02
C LEU A 54 -0.90 2.21 11.00
N LEU A 55 -1.12 3.50 10.73
CA LEU A 55 -2.45 4.08 10.65
C LEU A 55 -3.23 3.62 9.41
N ASP A 56 -2.52 3.20 8.35
CA ASP A 56 -3.11 2.60 7.15
C ASP A 56 -3.97 1.37 7.46
N GLY A 57 -3.42 0.38 8.16
CA GLY A 57 -4.22 -0.78 8.58
C GLY A 57 -5.37 -0.41 9.52
N LEU A 58 -5.22 0.67 10.29
CA LEU A 58 -6.19 1.10 11.29
C LEU A 58 -7.41 1.80 10.67
N ASP A 59 -7.24 2.65 9.66
CA ASP A 59 -8.39 3.35 9.04
C ASP A 59 -9.36 2.37 8.38
N GLY A 60 -8.86 1.33 7.71
CA GLY A 60 -9.67 0.28 7.11
C GLY A 60 -10.36 -0.57 8.18
N TYR A 61 -9.69 -0.83 9.31
CA TYR A 61 -10.31 -1.51 10.45
C TYR A 61 -11.45 -0.68 11.05
N ILE A 62 -11.22 0.61 11.30
CA ILE A 62 -12.22 1.56 11.82
C ILE A 62 -13.40 1.66 10.84
N ALA A 63 -13.14 1.80 9.54
CA ALA A 63 -14.18 1.92 8.51
C ALA A 63 -15.15 0.73 8.53
N ARG A 64 -14.61 -0.49 8.65
CA ARG A 64 -15.41 -1.72 8.72
C ARG A 64 -16.18 -1.84 10.04
N ARG A 65 -15.52 -1.55 11.17
CA ARG A 65 -16.13 -1.65 12.50
C ARG A 65 -17.24 -0.63 12.70
N MET A 66 -17.05 0.59 12.21
CA MET A 66 -18.01 1.70 12.32
C MET A 66 -19.02 1.74 11.17
N LYS A 67 -18.94 0.82 10.19
CA LYS A 67 -19.78 0.83 8.97
C LYS A 67 -19.72 2.18 8.22
N GLN A 68 -18.54 2.78 8.19
CA GLN A 68 -18.24 4.06 7.52
C GLN A 68 -17.38 3.88 6.25
N VAL A 69 -17.54 2.75 5.56
CA VAL A 69 -16.82 2.49 4.29
C VAL A 69 -17.33 3.45 3.21
N SER A 70 -16.40 4.12 2.51
CA SER A 70 -16.72 5.05 1.42
C SER A 70 -15.78 4.85 0.24
N LEU A 71 -16.25 5.12 -0.98
CA LEU A 71 -15.43 5.06 -2.20
C LEU A 71 -14.29 6.09 -2.15
N TYR A 72 -14.58 7.28 -1.61
CA TYR A 72 -13.59 8.33 -1.42
C TYR A 72 -12.48 7.90 -0.45
N GLY A 73 -12.84 7.31 0.70
CA GLY A 73 -11.86 6.79 1.65
C GLY A 73 -10.98 5.70 1.05
N ALA A 74 -11.57 4.75 0.31
CA ALA A 74 -10.81 3.72 -0.39
C ALA A 74 -9.86 4.32 -1.46
N MET A 75 -10.30 5.33 -2.20
CA MET A 75 -9.43 6.03 -3.15
C MET A 75 -8.28 6.77 -2.44
N LEU A 76 -8.58 7.50 -1.35
CA LEU A 76 -7.59 8.23 -0.57
C LEU A 76 -6.50 7.29 -0.03
N ASP A 77 -6.93 6.16 0.53
CA ASP A 77 -6.08 5.09 1.05
C ASP A 77 -5.10 4.59 -0.02
N MET A 78 -5.63 4.16 -1.17
CA MET A 78 -4.82 3.67 -2.28
C MET A 78 -3.82 4.70 -2.80
N VAL A 79 -4.21 5.97 -2.88
CA VAL A 79 -3.34 7.06 -3.36
C VAL A 79 -2.21 7.32 -2.38
N LEU A 80 -2.51 7.41 -1.07
CA LEU A 80 -1.49 7.67 -0.04
C LEU A 80 -0.47 6.54 0.03
N ASP A 81 -0.90 5.29 -0.09
CA ASP A 81 0.01 4.15 -0.14
C ASP A 81 1.00 4.29 -1.29
N ARG A 82 0.50 4.50 -2.52
CA ARG A 82 1.36 4.59 -3.70
C ARG A 82 2.33 5.76 -3.62
N ILE A 83 1.88 6.92 -3.13
CA ILE A 83 2.74 8.08 -2.95
C ILE A 83 3.83 7.78 -1.92
N SER A 84 3.49 7.15 -0.79
CA SER A 84 4.44 6.84 0.28
C SER A 84 5.55 5.90 -0.17
N THR A 85 5.19 4.77 -0.81
CA THR A 85 6.13 3.78 -1.35
C THR A 85 7.01 4.41 -2.43
N THR A 86 6.40 5.16 -3.35
CA THR A 86 7.12 5.79 -4.48
C THR A 86 8.13 6.82 -3.97
N ALA A 87 7.73 7.68 -3.03
CA ALA A 87 8.62 8.68 -2.44
C ALA A 87 9.79 8.04 -1.68
N LEU A 88 9.55 6.94 -0.97
CA LEU A 88 10.60 6.18 -0.30
C LEU A 88 11.55 5.50 -1.30
N LEU A 89 11.05 4.94 -2.40
CA LEU A 89 11.88 4.38 -3.47
C LEU A 89 12.76 5.45 -4.12
N VAL A 90 12.20 6.64 -4.41
CA VAL A 90 12.98 7.79 -4.93
C VAL A 90 14.08 8.18 -3.96
N LEU A 91 13.77 8.26 -2.67
CA LEU A 91 14.75 8.55 -1.61
C LEU A 91 15.88 7.51 -1.56
N LEU A 92 15.53 6.21 -1.60
CA LEU A 92 16.50 5.13 -1.65
C LEU A 92 17.35 5.15 -2.92
N SER A 93 16.78 5.56 -4.05
CA SER A 93 17.54 5.69 -5.30
C SER A 93 18.67 6.71 -5.22
N ARG A 94 18.51 7.74 -4.37
CA ARG A 94 19.56 8.73 -4.07
C ARG A 94 20.63 8.17 -3.15
N PHE A 95 20.25 7.36 -2.15
CA PHE A 95 21.17 6.76 -1.19
C PHE A 95 21.99 5.61 -1.77
N TYR A 96 21.41 4.89 -2.73
CA TYR A 96 21.98 3.68 -3.31
C TYR A 96 22.09 3.79 -4.85
N PRO A 97 22.94 4.69 -5.37
CA PRO A 97 23.00 5.02 -6.81
C PRO A 97 23.35 3.82 -7.70
N ALA A 98 24.08 2.84 -7.18
CA ALA A 98 24.40 1.61 -7.90
C ALA A 98 23.15 0.78 -8.29
N TYR A 99 22.05 0.92 -7.53
CA TYR A 99 20.81 0.16 -7.71
C TYR A 99 19.67 0.98 -8.32
N THR A 100 19.90 2.26 -8.66
CA THR A 100 18.87 3.20 -9.17
C THR A 100 18.09 2.62 -10.35
N ARG A 101 18.76 1.95 -11.29
CA ARG A 101 18.08 1.35 -12.45
C ARG A 101 17.02 0.32 -12.03
N TRP A 102 17.34 -0.53 -11.06
CA TRP A 102 16.42 -1.54 -10.55
C TRP A 102 15.29 -0.92 -9.73
N ILE A 103 15.61 0.10 -8.91
CA ILE A 103 14.63 0.85 -8.13
C ILE A 103 13.60 1.51 -9.05
N ILE A 104 14.03 2.11 -10.17
CA ILE A 104 13.13 2.68 -11.18
C ILE A 104 12.22 1.61 -11.78
N VAL A 105 12.76 0.45 -12.17
CA VAL A 105 11.94 -0.65 -12.72
C VAL A 105 10.89 -1.13 -11.72
N ILE A 106 11.27 -1.31 -10.45
CA ILE A 106 10.37 -1.71 -9.37
C ILE A 106 9.26 -0.67 -9.16
N MET A 107 9.63 0.62 -9.12
CA MET A 107 8.69 1.72 -8.96
C MET A 107 7.68 1.77 -10.13
N LEU A 108 8.16 1.65 -11.37
CA LEU A 108 7.30 1.61 -12.56
C LEU A 108 6.36 0.41 -12.54
N LEU A 109 6.88 -0.78 -12.22
CA LEU A 109 6.09 -2.00 -12.11
C LEU A 109 4.96 -1.83 -11.10
N ASP A 110 5.26 -1.28 -9.91
CA ASP A 110 4.30 -1.10 -8.84
C ASP A 110 3.18 -0.10 -9.20
N VAL A 111 3.56 1.03 -9.80
CA VAL A 111 2.61 2.04 -10.28
C VAL A 111 1.73 1.44 -11.37
N ILE A 112 2.32 0.87 -12.42
CA ILE A 112 1.56 0.31 -13.55
C ILE A 112 0.62 -0.81 -13.08
N SER A 113 1.11 -1.75 -12.26
CA SER A 113 0.28 -2.87 -11.80
C SER A 113 -0.96 -2.41 -11.03
N HIS A 114 -0.80 -1.44 -10.12
CA HIS A 114 -1.92 -0.93 -9.32
C HIS A 114 -2.89 -0.09 -10.17
N PHE A 115 -2.38 0.81 -11.01
CA PHE A 115 -3.24 1.64 -11.87
C PHE A 115 -4.05 0.78 -12.85
N THR A 116 -3.43 -0.21 -13.50
CA THR A 116 -4.15 -1.11 -14.41
C THR A 116 -5.17 -1.96 -13.66
N HIS A 117 -4.86 -2.46 -12.45
CA HIS A 117 -5.78 -3.23 -11.62
C HIS A 117 -6.97 -2.40 -11.11
N ILE A 118 -6.75 -1.13 -10.72
CA ILE A 118 -7.85 -0.22 -10.37
C ILE A 118 -8.74 0.01 -11.58
N TYR A 119 -8.13 0.30 -12.74
CA TYR A 119 -8.86 0.56 -13.97
C TYR A 119 -9.71 -0.64 -14.39
N SER A 120 -9.16 -1.86 -14.37
CA SER A 120 -9.92 -3.08 -14.65
C SER A 120 -11.05 -3.28 -13.63
N SER A 121 -10.77 -3.10 -12.33
CA SER A 121 -11.78 -3.23 -11.27
C SER A 121 -12.95 -2.25 -11.42
N LEU A 122 -12.67 -1.01 -11.86
CA LEU A 122 -13.69 0.00 -12.13
C LEU A 122 -14.54 -0.34 -13.37
N LEU A 123 -13.94 -0.86 -14.44
CA LEU A 123 -14.65 -1.28 -15.65
C LEU A 123 -15.58 -2.47 -15.39
N TYR A 124 -15.18 -3.41 -14.55
CA TYR A 124 -16.04 -4.50 -14.07
C TYR A 124 -17.14 -4.04 -13.10
N GLY A 125 -17.21 -2.74 -12.78
CA GLY A 125 -18.10 -2.10 -11.82
C GLY A 125 -19.50 -2.70 -11.77
N LYS A 126 -19.80 -3.40 -10.67
CA LYS A 126 -21.16 -3.77 -10.24
C LYS A 126 -22.16 -4.11 -11.37
N LYS A 127 -21.97 -5.24 -12.03
CA LYS A 127 -23.08 -6.05 -12.57
C LYS A 127 -22.98 -7.48 -12.05
N SER A 128 -23.55 -7.70 -10.84
CA SER A 128 -23.83 -9.01 -10.25
C SER A 128 -22.63 -9.97 -10.03
N HIS A 129 -22.56 -10.57 -8.85
CA HIS A 129 -21.46 -11.44 -8.36
C HIS A 129 -21.30 -12.80 -9.09
N LYS A 130 -21.52 -12.89 -10.41
CA LYS A 130 -21.46 -14.15 -11.17
C LYS A 130 -20.54 -14.14 -12.41
N ALA A 131 -19.74 -13.09 -12.63
CA ALA A 131 -18.82 -13.03 -13.78
C ALA A 131 -17.41 -12.50 -13.43
N ILE A 132 -16.94 -12.65 -12.19
CA ILE A 132 -15.50 -12.55 -11.91
C ILE A 132 -14.92 -13.96 -12.06
N SER A 133 -14.23 -14.14 -13.19
CA SER A 133 -13.58 -15.35 -13.70
C SER A 133 -13.09 -16.33 -12.63
N TYR A 134 -13.51 -17.58 -12.76
CA TYR A 134 -12.96 -18.77 -12.10
C TYR A 134 -11.44 -18.98 -12.32
N ASP A 135 -10.79 -18.12 -13.11
CA ASP A 135 -9.42 -18.25 -13.61
C ASP A 135 -8.52 -17.11 -13.12
N GLN A 136 -8.61 -16.76 -11.82
CA GLN A 136 -7.60 -15.93 -11.18
C GLN A 136 -6.33 -16.76 -11.01
N HIS A 137 -5.18 -16.19 -11.36
CA HIS A 137 -3.88 -16.80 -11.07
C HIS A 137 -3.82 -17.24 -9.60
N TRP A 138 -3.40 -18.49 -9.34
CA TRP A 138 -3.41 -19.10 -8.01
C TRP A 138 -2.69 -18.25 -6.94
N ILE A 139 -1.64 -17.52 -7.35
CA ILE A 139 -0.88 -16.58 -6.51
C ILE A 139 -1.78 -15.44 -6.02
N LEU A 140 -2.57 -14.83 -6.90
CA LEU A 140 -3.50 -13.77 -6.55
C LEU A 140 -4.65 -14.29 -5.71
N LYS A 141 -5.10 -15.52 -5.99
CA LYS A 141 -6.13 -16.17 -5.17
C LYS A 141 -5.64 -16.35 -3.74
N LEU A 142 -4.42 -16.85 -3.52
CA LEU A 142 -3.83 -16.95 -2.19
C LEU A 142 -3.63 -15.57 -1.54
N TYR A 143 -3.14 -14.60 -2.32
CA TYR A 143 -2.87 -13.24 -1.87
C TYR A 143 -4.13 -12.52 -1.36
N TYR A 144 -5.22 -12.55 -2.13
CA TYR A 144 -6.46 -11.86 -1.77
C TYR A 144 -7.39 -12.67 -0.87
N ASN A 145 -7.33 -14.01 -0.90
CA ASN A 145 -8.18 -14.86 -0.06
C ASN A 145 -7.78 -14.79 1.43
N SER A 146 -6.50 -14.55 1.72
CA SER A 146 -6.00 -14.42 3.10
C SER A 146 -5.60 -12.97 3.40
N ARG A 147 -6.40 -12.30 4.24
CA ARG A 147 -6.06 -10.96 4.75
C ARG A 147 -4.72 -10.92 5.48
N THR A 148 -4.34 -12.03 6.11
CA THR A 148 -3.07 -12.16 6.82
C THR A 148 -1.90 -12.16 5.83
N ILE A 149 -1.99 -12.91 4.73
CA ILE A 149 -0.94 -12.93 3.69
C ILE A 149 -0.79 -11.55 3.04
N LEU A 150 -1.93 -10.93 2.68
CA LEU A 150 -1.97 -9.57 2.15
C LEU A 150 -1.24 -8.58 3.08
N SER A 151 -1.59 -8.59 4.38
CA SER A 151 -1.02 -7.66 5.36
C SER A 151 0.47 -7.93 5.60
N ILE A 152 0.87 -9.19 5.73
CA ILE A 152 2.28 -9.57 5.94
C ILE A 152 3.15 -9.13 4.76
N LEU A 153 2.70 -9.35 3.53
CA LEU A 153 3.48 -8.97 2.36
C LEU A 153 3.56 -7.46 2.18
N CYS A 154 2.47 -6.72 2.42
CA CYS A 154 2.46 -5.26 2.35
C CYS A 154 3.35 -4.63 3.42
N ILE A 155 3.15 -5.01 4.68
CA ILE A 155 3.95 -4.53 5.82
C ILE A 155 5.42 -4.96 5.64
N GLY A 156 5.66 -6.19 5.20
CA GLY A 156 7.02 -6.71 4.97
C GLY A 156 7.76 -5.96 3.86
N SER A 157 7.08 -5.63 2.76
CA SER A 157 7.69 -4.85 1.68
C SER A 157 8.01 -3.41 2.12
N GLU A 158 7.10 -2.75 2.83
CA GLU A 158 7.33 -1.40 3.35
C GLU A 158 8.42 -1.38 4.43
N ALA A 159 8.41 -2.37 5.32
CA ALA A 159 9.42 -2.53 6.35
C ALA A 159 10.81 -2.79 5.74
N TYR A 160 10.91 -3.51 4.61
CA TYR A 160 12.18 -3.68 3.90
C TYR A 160 12.75 -2.34 3.40
N LEU A 161 11.91 -1.52 2.76
CA LEU A 161 12.35 -0.21 2.25
C LEU A 161 12.72 0.73 3.40
N LEU A 162 11.93 0.77 4.47
CA LEU A 162 12.24 1.55 5.67
C LEU A 162 13.51 1.02 6.36
N TYR A 163 13.74 -0.28 6.36
CA TYR A 163 14.97 -0.87 6.88
C TYR A 163 16.18 -0.39 6.08
N LEU A 164 16.14 -0.39 4.74
CA LEU A 164 17.22 0.17 3.92
C LEU A 164 17.48 1.65 4.23
N TYR A 165 16.44 2.44 4.49
CA TYR A 165 16.60 3.81 4.95
C TYR A 165 17.37 3.88 6.29
N ILE A 166 16.99 3.05 7.26
CA ILE A 166 17.68 2.95 8.56
C ILE A 166 19.14 2.53 8.38
N GLN A 167 19.41 1.62 7.43
CA GLN A 167 20.75 1.15 7.10
C GLN A 167 21.66 2.26 6.54
N HIS A 168 21.10 3.20 5.78
CA HIS A 168 21.87 4.35 5.29
C HIS A 168 22.31 5.26 6.45
N PHE A 169 21.43 5.47 7.44
CA PHE A 169 21.68 6.35 8.58
C PHE A 169 22.17 5.62 9.85
N LYS A 170 22.77 4.43 9.74
CA LYS A 170 23.25 3.63 10.90
C LYS A 170 24.08 4.41 11.92
N GLY A 171 24.94 5.32 11.44
CA GLY A 171 25.79 6.15 12.31
C GLY A 171 25.03 7.19 13.13
N VAL A 172 23.84 7.61 12.68
CA VAL A 172 22.98 8.58 13.38
C VAL A 172 21.88 7.85 14.16
N LEU A 173 21.41 6.72 13.64
CA LEU A 173 20.36 5.90 14.23
C LEU A 173 20.97 4.80 15.10
N ASN A 174 21.17 5.13 16.37
CA ASN A 174 21.69 4.21 17.40
C ASN A 174 20.90 2.90 17.54
N PHE A 175 19.66 2.82 17.02
CA PHE A 175 18.84 1.60 17.00
C PHE A 175 19.54 0.39 16.40
N THR A 176 20.39 0.57 15.40
CA THR A 176 21.08 -0.56 14.76
C THR A 176 22.19 -1.14 15.61
N PHE A 177 22.79 -0.38 16.53
CA PHE A 177 23.86 -0.88 17.41
C PHE A 177 23.37 -1.87 18.46
N TYR A 178 22.08 -1.88 18.80
CA TYR A 178 21.52 -2.80 19.80
C TYR A 178 21.40 -4.25 19.31
N PHE A 179 21.37 -4.48 18.00
CA PHE A 179 21.25 -5.82 17.44
C PHE A 179 22.60 -6.36 16.94
N ASN A 180 22.88 -7.62 17.27
CA ASN A 180 24.04 -8.34 16.74
C ASN A 180 24.02 -8.33 15.19
N PRO A 181 25.17 -8.16 14.50
CA PRO A 181 25.25 -8.18 13.03
C PRO A 181 24.57 -9.38 12.36
N PHE A 182 24.56 -10.55 13.02
CA PHE A 182 23.84 -11.73 12.54
C PHE A 182 22.32 -11.51 12.50
N VAL A 183 21.75 -10.92 13.56
CA VAL A 183 20.32 -10.62 13.65
C VAL A 183 19.92 -9.56 12.62
N GLN A 184 20.76 -8.54 12.41
CA GLN A 184 20.52 -7.54 11.36
C GLN A 184 20.48 -8.17 9.96
N SER A 185 21.42 -9.08 9.68
CA SER A 185 21.44 -9.80 8.41
C SER A 185 20.19 -10.65 8.24
N LEU A 186 19.79 -11.40 9.28
CA LEU A 186 18.58 -12.23 9.25
C LEU A 186 17.31 -11.40 8.98
N ILE A 187 17.15 -10.26 9.68
CA ILE A 187 16.03 -9.34 9.45
C ILE A 187 16.03 -8.84 8.00
N CYS A 188 17.19 -8.44 7.47
CA CYS A 188 17.34 -8.00 6.09
C CYS A 188 16.89 -9.07 5.10
N TYR A 189 17.31 -10.33 5.30
CA TYR A 189 16.92 -11.45 4.42
C TYR A 189 15.43 -11.74 4.49
N LEU A 190 14.84 -11.79 5.69
CA LEU A 190 13.41 -12.08 5.85
C LEU A 190 12.53 -10.98 5.22
N LEU A 191 12.87 -9.72 5.45
CA LEU A 191 12.18 -8.58 4.83
C LEU A 191 12.40 -8.54 3.32
N GLY A 192 13.61 -8.87 2.85
CA GLY A 192 13.92 -8.97 1.42
C GLY A 192 13.11 -10.04 0.71
N ILE A 193 12.88 -11.20 1.35
CA ILE A 193 11.99 -12.24 0.82
C ILE A 193 10.56 -11.70 0.69
N ALA A 194 10.03 -11.04 1.72
CA ALA A 194 8.69 -10.45 1.66
C ALA A 194 8.57 -9.41 0.53
N PHE A 195 9.59 -8.57 0.35
CA PHE A 195 9.66 -7.61 -0.74
C PHE A 195 9.65 -8.28 -2.12
N ILE A 196 10.47 -9.32 -2.34
CA ILE A 196 10.51 -10.07 -3.61
C ILE A 196 9.15 -10.71 -3.89
N LEU A 197 8.53 -11.35 -2.88
CA LEU A 197 7.20 -11.93 -3.01
C LEU A 197 6.16 -10.86 -3.38
N LYS A 198 6.24 -9.66 -2.79
CA LYS A 198 5.38 -8.53 -3.18
C LYS A 198 5.59 -8.15 -4.65
N GLN A 199 6.82 -8.10 -5.14
CA GLN A 199 7.07 -7.79 -6.56
C GLN A 199 6.48 -8.85 -7.49
N ILE A 200 6.52 -10.13 -7.11
CA ILE A 200 5.85 -11.21 -7.85
C ILE A 200 4.33 -10.99 -7.86
N THR A 201 3.74 -10.57 -6.73
CA THR A 201 2.30 -10.23 -6.69
C THR A 201 1.96 -9.05 -7.60
N ASN A 202 2.82 -8.03 -7.70
CA ASN A 202 2.61 -6.88 -8.59
C ASN A 202 2.61 -7.32 -10.07
N ILE A 203 3.54 -8.20 -10.47
CA ILE A 203 3.52 -8.78 -11.83
C ILE A 203 2.23 -9.57 -12.07
N ALA A 204 1.84 -10.42 -11.13
CA ALA A 204 0.62 -11.20 -11.25
C ALA A 204 -0.62 -10.29 -11.35
N GLN A 205 -0.69 -9.23 -10.54
CA GLN A 205 -1.77 -8.23 -10.57
C GLN A 205 -1.87 -7.57 -11.94
N LEU A 206 -0.72 -7.18 -12.53
CA LEU A 206 -0.67 -6.57 -13.86
C LEU A 206 -1.18 -7.53 -14.94
N LEU A 207 -0.67 -8.76 -14.96
CA LEU A 207 -1.07 -9.77 -15.95
C LEU A 207 -2.55 -10.11 -15.86
N GLN A 208 -3.08 -10.24 -14.64
CA GLN A 208 -4.50 -10.48 -14.42
C GLN A 208 -5.34 -9.30 -14.91
N ALA A 209 -4.97 -8.07 -14.57
CA ALA A 209 -5.71 -6.88 -14.97
C ALA A 209 -5.75 -6.72 -16.50
N ILE A 210 -4.66 -7.03 -17.20
CA ILE A 210 -4.63 -7.04 -18.66
C ILE A 210 -5.58 -8.10 -19.23
N LYS A 211 -5.53 -9.33 -18.69
CA LYS A 211 -6.43 -10.42 -19.12
C LYS A 211 -7.89 -10.05 -18.93
N ASP A 212 -8.21 -9.44 -17.79
CA ASP A 212 -9.56 -8.99 -17.44
C ASP A 212 -10.05 -7.92 -18.44
N ILE A 213 -9.21 -6.94 -18.79
CA ILE A 213 -9.57 -5.91 -19.79
C ILE A 213 -9.78 -6.53 -21.18
N VAL A 214 -8.87 -7.39 -21.64
CA VAL A 214 -8.99 -8.07 -22.95
C VAL A 214 -10.25 -8.93 -23.01
N ARG A 215 -10.64 -9.55 -21.89
CA ARG A 215 -11.89 -10.31 -21.79
C ARG A 215 -13.11 -9.40 -21.96
N LEU A 216 -13.13 -8.23 -21.34
CA LEU A 216 -14.21 -7.26 -21.53
C LEU A 216 -14.36 -6.84 -22.99
N ASP A 217 -13.25 -6.67 -23.71
CA ASP A 217 -13.31 -6.30 -25.13
C ASP A 217 -13.81 -7.43 -26.03
N ARG A 218 -13.70 -8.71 -25.61
CA ARG A 218 -14.32 -9.84 -26.31
C ARG A 218 -15.83 -9.95 -26.07
N GLU A 219 -16.33 -9.40 -24.97
CA GLU A 219 -17.74 -9.48 -24.57
C GLU A 219 -18.57 -8.29 -25.11
N LYS A 220 -17.94 -7.31 -25.77
CA LYS A 220 -18.58 -6.18 -26.47
C LYS A 220 -18.88 -6.53 -27.92
#